data_AF-A0A317KQF8-F1
#
_entry.id   AF-A0A317KQF8-F1
#
_cell.length_a   1.000
_cell.length_b   1.000
_cell.length_c   1.000
_cell.angle_alpha   90.00
_cell.angle_beta   90.00
_cell.angle_gamma   90.00
#
_symmetry.space_group_name_H-M   'P 1'
#
loop_
_entity.id
_entity.type
_entity.pdbx_description
1 polymer ?
#
loop_
_entity_poly.entity_id
_entity_poly.type
_entity_poly.pdbx_seq_one_letter_code
_entity_poly.pdbx_strand_id
1 'polypeptide(L)'
;MDAARLKQSWSLVAAHGDQVPLYFYSTLFLAHPETRQMFPTNMAGQRDRLVTALGHIVSNVDQVDRLVGFLQDLGADHRKFAVRAEHYPAVGEALLATLQHFLGEQWTDELAQDWAGAYGLVSQVMIEAAQAAEAVNPPWWVAEVIGHERRAFDVAVLTLRPQYLLPFTPGQSIGVSHPSVRSWRYYSPANAPRADGTLELHVRAAPGGAVSSRLVYGSAVGDQLHLAAPVGDRLSLWSAGSADLLLLASGTGWAPVKALVEQHRHGVIPSAGAEAKLPAAKEVNLLSAAQREAEQIIAQAHDYARRVAEYARVQYESYVQAAAEEAKQEAERAVQDYRSAAGSSFDDGVATREALRIYGEMMISHMQAAARHLDDGSEHLARTMDRLVGQAGTAVRAGAGQGALPRHQQR
;
A
#
# COMPACT_ATOMS: atom_id res chain seq x y z
N MET A 1 -18.78 27.34 15.54
CA MET A 1 -18.39 26.93 14.17
C MET A 1 -18.95 27.93 13.18
N ASP A 2 -18.13 28.89 12.79
CA ASP A 2 -18.44 29.86 11.74
C ASP A 2 -18.03 29.31 10.35
N ALA A 3 -19.02 28.91 9.55
CA ALA A 3 -18.80 28.34 8.22
C ALA A 3 -18.12 29.32 7.25
N ALA A 4 -18.41 30.62 7.34
CA ALA A 4 -17.82 31.62 6.46
C ALA A 4 -16.33 31.79 6.76
N ARG A 5 -15.98 31.79 8.05
CA ARG A 5 -14.59 31.87 8.52
C ARG A 5 -13.76 30.65 8.10
N LEU A 6 -14.33 29.45 8.19
CA LEU A 6 -13.68 28.22 7.71
C LEU A 6 -13.41 28.29 6.19
N LYS A 7 -14.40 28.72 5.41
CA LYS A 7 -14.26 28.87 3.95
C LYS A 7 -13.20 29.92 3.57
N GLN A 8 -13.22 31.07 4.23
CA GLN A 8 -12.26 32.14 3.98
C GLN A 8 -10.82 31.72 4.33
N SER A 9 -10.61 31.17 5.53
CA SER A 9 -9.29 30.73 5.97
C SER A 9 -8.75 29.59 5.10
N TRP A 10 -9.59 28.64 4.69
CA TRP A 10 -9.19 27.60 3.75
C TRP A 10 -8.76 28.16 2.38
N SER A 11 -9.47 29.17 1.87
CA SER A 11 -9.09 29.79 0.59
C SER A 11 -7.71 30.42 0.62
N LEU A 12 -7.30 30.99 1.77
CA LEU A 12 -5.97 31.55 1.96
C LEU A 12 -4.91 30.43 1.97
N VAL A 13 -5.17 29.36 2.72
CA VAL A 13 -4.26 28.21 2.81
C VAL A 13 -4.12 27.55 1.43
N ALA A 14 -5.23 27.25 0.75
CA ALA A 14 -5.22 26.58 -0.55
C ALA A 14 -4.48 27.38 -1.65
N ALA A 15 -4.36 28.70 -1.51
CA ALA A 15 -3.59 29.53 -2.44
C ALA A 15 -2.08 29.22 -2.44
N HIS A 16 -1.57 28.54 -1.41
CA HIS A 16 -0.17 28.08 -1.35
C HIS A 16 0.10 26.80 -2.18
N GLY A 17 -0.91 26.23 -2.82
CA GLY A 17 -0.77 25.10 -3.74
C GLY A 17 -0.10 23.87 -3.11
N ASP A 18 0.86 23.27 -3.82
CA ASP A 18 1.50 21.99 -3.46
C ASP A 18 2.27 22.02 -2.13
N GLN A 19 2.56 23.20 -1.58
CA GLN A 19 3.21 23.34 -0.27
C GLN A 19 2.28 22.88 0.87
N VAL A 20 0.98 23.04 0.73
CA VAL A 20 0.00 22.67 1.76
C VAL A 20 0.00 21.15 2.04
N PRO A 21 -0.26 20.28 1.04
CA PRO A 21 -0.22 18.84 1.29
C PRO A 21 1.19 18.34 1.62
N LEU A 22 2.25 19.00 1.13
CA LEU A 22 3.62 18.66 1.50
C LEU A 22 3.87 18.88 3.00
N TYR A 23 3.49 20.05 3.53
CA TYR A 23 3.63 20.36 4.95
C TYR A 23 2.78 19.40 5.79
N PHE A 24 1.50 19.21 5.42
CA PHE A 24 0.60 18.27 6.11
C PHE A 24 1.19 16.87 6.25
N TYR A 25 1.64 16.26 5.14
CA TYR A 25 2.19 14.91 5.19
C TYR A 25 3.53 14.84 5.92
N SER A 26 4.35 15.90 5.85
CA SER A 26 5.61 15.96 6.59
C SER A 26 5.33 15.99 8.10
N THR A 27 4.41 16.84 8.54
CA THR A 27 3.99 16.92 9.94
C THR A 27 3.39 15.60 10.41
N LEU A 28 2.47 15.01 9.63
CA LEU A 28 1.84 13.73 9.98
C LEU A 28 2.87 12.62 10.15
N PHE A 29 3.81 12.44 9.21
CA PHE A 29 4.75 11.33 9.26
C PHE A 29 5.93 11.56 10.21
N LEU A 30 6.25 12.80 10.56
CA LEU A 30 7.24 13.10 11.59
C LEU A 30 6.67 12.89 13.00
N ALA A 31 5.43 13.33 13.24
CA ALA A 31 4.79 13.21 14.55
C ALA A 31 4.22 11.79 14.79
N HIS A 32 3.68 11.15 13.74
CA HIS A 32 2.99 9.86 13.80
C HIS A 32 3.51 8.89 12.71
N PRO A 33 4.77 8.42 12.79
CA PRO A 33 5.42 7.60 11.75
C PRO A 33 4.69 6.30 11.39
N GLU A 34 3.93 5.71 12.32
CA GLU A 34 3.14 4.50 12.13
C GLU A 34 2.06 4.66 11.05
N THR A 35 1.56 5.88 10.85
CA THR A 35 0.55 6.19 9.83
C THR A 35 1.10 6.04 8.41
N ARG A 36 2.42 6.10 8.21
CA ARG A 36 3.07 6.06 6.88
C ARG A 36 2.69 4.80 6.09
N GLN A 37 2.44 3.70 6.77
CA GLN A 37 2.12 2.42 6.12
C GLN A 37 0.74 2.40 5.45
N MET A 38 -0.16 3.30 5.85
CA MET A 38 -1.52 3.41 5.31
C MET A 38 -1.56 4.18 3.97
N PHE A 39 -0.46 4.85 3.61
CA PHE A 39 -0.36 5.66 2.41
C PHE A 39 0.49 4.98 1.32
N PRO A 40 0.24 5.30 0.04
CA PRO A 40 1.04 4.76 -1.06
C PRO A 40 2.53 5.13 -0.96
N THR A 41 3.39 4.33 -1.59
CA THR A 41 4.82 4.65 -1.67
C THR A 41 5.05 5.92 -2.49
N ASN A 42 4.38 6.03 -3.63
CA ASN A 42 4.36 7.25 -4.44
C ASN A 42 3.24 8.19 -3.97
N MET A 43 3.63 9.35 -3.45
CA MET A 43 2.72 10.33 -2.86
C MET A 43 2.26 11.43 -3.84
N ALA A 44 2.80 11.51 -5.05
CA ALA A 44 2.52 12.63 -5.96
C ALA A 44 1.01 12.83 -6.20
N GLY A 45 0.31 11.81 -6.70
CA GLY A 45 -1.15 11.89 -6.90
C GLY A 45 -1.99 11.76 -5.62
N GLN A 46 -1.39 11.45 -4.47
CA GLN A 46 -2.10 11.38 -3.19
C GLN A 46 -2.28 12.79 -2.59
N ARG A 47 -1.31 13.68 -2.80
CA ARG A 47 -1.35 15.08 -2.34
C ARG A 47 -2.55 15.83 -2.91
N ASP A 48 -2.78 15.70 -4.21
CA ASP A 48 -3.90 16.36 -4.90
C ASP A 48 -5.26 15.89 -4.37
N ARG A 49 -5.38 14.60 -4.05
CA ARG A 49 -6.62 14.00 -3.54
C ARG A 49 -7.00 14.54 -2.17
N LEU A 50 -6.02 14.72 -1.28
CA LEU A 50 -6.26 15.28 0.04
C LEU A 50 -6.80 16.71 -0.08
N VAL A 51 -6.12 17.57 -0.84
CA VAL A 51 -6.53 18.98 -1.01
C VAL A 51 -7.91 19.06 -1.66
N THR A 52 -8.17 18.21 -2.66
CA THR A 52 -9.49 18.13 -3.31
C THR A 52 -10.59 17.72 -2.33
N ALA A 53 -10.35 16.69 -1.51
CA ALA A 53 -11.31 16.20 -0.53
C ALA A 53 -11.58 17.25 0.57
N LEU A 54 -10.51 17.86 1.13
CA LEU A 54 -10.65 18.93 2.13
C LEU A 54 -11.36 20.15 1.54
N GLY A 55 -11.02 20.55 0.31
CA GLY A 55 -11.72 21.62 -0.40
C GLY A 55 -13.20 21.31 -0.57
N HIS A 56 -13.56 20.10 -0.97
CA HIS A 56 -14.95 19.67 -1.06
C HIS A 56 -15.69 19.74 0.28
N ILE A 57 -15.07 19.27 1.37
CA ILE A 57 -15.64 19.30 2.72
C ILE A 57 -15.87 20.75 3.16
N VAL A 58 -14.86 21.60 3.05
CA VAL A 58 -14.93 23.00 3.51
C VAL A 58 -15.91 23.81 2.67
N SER A 59 -15.93 23.65 1.35
CA SER A 59 -16.87 24.34 0.46
C SER A 59 -18.34 24.00 0.75
N ASN A 60 -18.60 22.82 1.32
CA ASN A 60 -19.94 22.32 1.61
C ASN A 60 -20.24 22.21 3.12
N VAL A 61 -19.46 22.85 3.99
CA VAL A 61 -19.64 22.78 5.46
C VAL A 61 -21.02 23.28 5.95
N ASP A 62 -21.71 24.07 5.13
CA ASP A 62 -23.07 24.57 5.33
C ASP A 62 -24.16 23.70 4.65
N GLN A 63 -23.78 22.69 3.89
CA GLN A 63 -24.68 21.76 3.17
C GLN A 63 -24.67 20.37 3.83
N VAL A 64 -25.19 20.31 5.06
CA VAL A 64 -25.11 19.12 5.93
C VAL A 64 -25.58 17.83 5.24
N ASP A 65 -26.74 17.84 4.59
CA ASP A 65 -27.33 16.63 3.99
C ASP A 65 -26.43 15.99 2.91
N ARG A 66 -25.78 16.81 2.09
CA ARG A 66 -24.85 16.34 1.06
C ARG A 66 -23.53 15.89 1.64
N LEU A 67 -23.04 16.63 2.64
CA LEU A 67 -21.75 16.38 3.25
C LEU A 67 -21.77 15.08 4.06
N VAL A 68 -22.84 14.82 4.82
CA VAL A 68 -22.95 13.61 5.65
C VAL A 68 -22.87 12.33 4.80
N GLY A 69 -23.64 12.23 3.71
CA GLY A 69 -23.59 11.05 2.84
C GLY A 69 -22.20 10.82 2.25
N PHE A 70 -21.55 11.88 1.75
CA PHE A 70 -20.18 11.80 1.25
C PHE A 70 -19.18 11.36 2.33
N LEU A 71 -19.30 11.88 3.56
CA LEU A 71 -18.43 11.50 4.67
C LEU A 71 -18.67 10.06 5.13
N GLN A 72 -19.91 9.58 5.08
CA GLN A 72 -20.24 8.19 5.39
C GLN A 72 -19.58 7.24 4.39
N ASP A 73 -19.72 7.52 3.10
CA ASP A 73 -19.07 6.74 2.03
C ASP A 73 -17.54 6.76 2.19
N LEU A 74 -16.97 7.94 2.48
CA LEU A 74 -15.53 8.10 2.68
C LEU A 74 -15.02 7.32 3.90
N GLY A 75 -15.74 7.38 5.02
CA GLY A 75 -15.42 6.63 6.24
C GLY A 75 -15.48 5.12 6.03
N ALA A 76 -16.52 4.64 5.35
CA ALA A 76 -16.65 3.22 4.99
C ALA A 76 -15.49 2.76 4.07
N ASP A 77 -15.15 3.56 3.06
CA ASP A 77 -14.06 3.26 2.12
C ASP A 77 -12.67 3.27 2.79
N HIS A 78 -12.46 4.15 3.78
CA HIS A 78 -11.18 4.27 4.49
C HIS A 78 -10.74 2.99 5.20
N ARG A 79 -11.68 2.10 5.53
CA ARG A 79 -11.39 0.79 6.14
C ARG A 79 -10.44 -0.06 5.29
N LYS A 80 -10.48 0.06 3.96
CA LYS A 80 -9.58 -0.70 3.07
C LYS A 80 -8.10 -0.30 3.18
N PHE A 81 -7.83 0.87 3.77
CA PHE A 81 -6.48 1.32 4.10
C PHE A 81 -6.07 0.98 5.55
N ALA A 82 -6.84 0.12 6.22
CA ALA A 82 -6.69 -0.24 7.62
C ALA A 82 -6.81 0.96 8.60
N VAL A 83 -7.53 2.01 8.19
CA VAL A 83 -7.80 3.16 9.07
C VAL A 83 -8.73 2.73 10.22
N ARG A 84 -8.40 3.18 11.43
CA ARG A 84 -9.12 2.93 12.69
C ARG A 84 -9.37 4.26 13.39
N ALA A 85 -10.30 4.27 14.33
CA ALA A 85 -10.65 5.47 15.09
C ALA A 85 -9.43 6.15 15.75
N GLU A 86 -8.48 5.35 16.23
CA GLU A 86 -7.22 5.82 16.86
C GLU A 86 -6.29 6.61 15.93
N HIS A 87 -6.46 6.51 14.60
CA HIS A 87 -5.62 7.25 13.65
C HIS A 87 -6.14 8.68 13.36
N TYR A 88 -7.41 8.97 13.67
CA TYR A 88 -7.99 10.28 13.37
C TYR A 88 -7.37 11.43 14.19
N PRO A 89 -7.02 11.27 15.48
CA PRO A 89 -6.32 12.33 16.22
C PRO A 89 -5.03 12.81 15.55
N ALA A 90 -4.19 11.89 15.05
CA ALA A 90 -2.95 12.21 14.35
C ALA A 90 -3.17 13.07 13.09
N VAL A 91 -4.20 12.75 12.31
CA VAL A 91 -4.60 13.51 11.11
C VAL A 91 -5.11 14.90 11.49
N GLY A 92 -5.88 15.01 12.58
CA GLY A 92 -6.40 16.28 13.08
C GLY A 92 -5.29 17.22 13.53
N GLU A 93 -4.31 16.70 14.29
CA GLU A 93 -3.13 17.46 14.72
C GLU A 93 -2.33 17.97 13.52
N ALA A 94 -2.04 17.11 12.54
CA ALA A 94 -1.31 17.51 11.34
C ALA A 94 -2.08 18.56 10.51
N LEU A 95 -3.41 18.46 10.43
CA LEU A 95 -4.25 19.44 9.74
C LEU A 95 -4.20 20.80 10.45
N LEU A 96 -4.42 20.84 11.76
CA LEU A 96 -4.41 22.08 12.55
C LEU A 96 -3.02 22.76 12.51
N ALA A 97 -1.95 21.98 12.65
CA ALA A 97 -0.59 22.49 12.52
C ALA A 97 -0.32 23.07 11.12
N THR A 98 -0.86 22.44 10.07
CA THR A 98 -0.76 22.96 8.70
C THR A 98 -1.50 24.28 8.54
N LEU A 99 -2.73 24.37 9.05
CA LEU A 99 -3.51 25.60 9.00
C LEU A 99 -2.80 26.73 9.77
N GLN A 100 -2.31 26.46 10.98
CA GLN A 100 -1.56 27.42 11.79
C GLN A 100 -0.31 27.92 11.06
N HIS A 101 0.45 27.02 10.41
CA HIS A 101 1.67 27.39 9.68
C HIS A 101 1.39 28.40 8.55
N PHE A 102 0.37 28.14 7.72
CA PHE A 102 0.07 28.98 6.56
C PHE A 102 -0.75 30.23 6.87
N LEU A 103 -1.55 30.21 7.95
CA LEU A 103 -2.33 31.38 8.37
C LEU A 103 -1.51 32.37 9.23
N GLY A 104 -0.46 31.91 9.90
CA GLY A 104 0.45 32.76 10.68
C GLY A 104 -0.31 33.61 11.70
N GLU A 105 -0.17 34.94 11.62
CA GLU A 105 -0.85 35.89 12.52
C GLU A 105 -2.38 35.85 12.44
N GLN A 106 -2.96 35.32 11.35
CA GLN A 106 -4.41 35.15 11.20
C GLN A 106 -4.94 33.91 11.95
N TRP A 107 -4.04 33.07 12.47
CA TRP A 107 -4.41 31.93 13.31
C TRP A 107 -4.68 32.39 14.75
N THR A 108 -5.96 32.59 15.07
CA THR A 108 -6.43 32.95 16.41
C THR A 108 -6.93 31.73 17.17
N ASP A 109 -7.03 31.83 18.51
CA ASP A 109 -7.59 30.76 19.35
C ASP A 109 -9.04 30.41 18.94
N GLU A 110 -9.82 31.42 18.54
CA GLU A 110 -11.19 31.23 18.08
C GLU A 110 -11.24 30.45 16.76
N LEU A 111 -10.34 30.77 15.81
CA LEU A 111 -10.22 30.04 14.55
C LEU A 111 -9.73 28.60 14.76
N ALA A 112 -8.79 28.40 15.69
CA ALA A 112 -8.31 27.08 16.07
C ALA A 112 -9.44 26.21 16.63
N GLN A 113 -10.28 26.78 17.50
CA GLN A 113 -11.45 26.08 18.05
C GLN A 113 -12.49 25.75 16.97
N ASP A 114 -12.76 26.67 16.04
CA ASP A 114 -13.68 26.41 14.93
C ASP A 114 -13.20 25.26 14.04
N TRP A 115 -11.92 25.24 13.67
CA TRP A 115 -11.34 24.16 12.87
C TRP A 115 -11.28 22.83 13.62
N ALA A 116 -10.91 22.84 14.89
CA ALA A 116 -10.91 21.64 15.73
C ALA A 116 -12.32 21.05 15.86
N GLY A 117 -13.34 21.90 16.07
CA GLY A 117 -14.74 21.50 16.10
C GLY A 117 -15.22 20.92 14.77
N ALA A 118 -14.89 21.57 13.65
CA ALA A 118 -15.23 21.09 12.31
C ALA A 118 -14.60 19.72 12.01
N TYR A 119 -13.30 19.56 12.31
CA TYR A 119 -12.60 18.29 12.17
C TYR A 119 -13.20 17.19 13.06
N GLY A 120 -13.53 17.53 14.32
CA GLY A 120 -14.17 16.62 15.26
C GLY A 120 -15.49 16.06 14.71
N LEU A 121 -16.35 16.91 14.16
CA LEU A 121 -17.61 16.48 13.55
C LEU A 121 -17.38 15.58 12.32
N VAL A 122 -16.49 15.98 11.42
CA VAL A 122 -16.16 15.21 10.21
C VAL A 122 -15.62 13.82 10.57
N SER A 123 -14.64 13.77 11.47
CA SER A 123 -14.02 12.52 11.91
C SER A 123 -15.02 11.60 12.60
N GLN A 124 -15.91 12.14 13.44
CA GLN A 124 -16.95 11.36 14.11
C GLN A 124 -17.89 10.67 13.12
N VAL A 125 -18.42 11.42 12.12
CA VAL A 125 -19.30 10.85 11.08
C VAL A 125 -18.60 9.73 10.32
N MET A 126 -17.33 9.93 9.95
CA MET A 126 -16.55 8.91 9.24
C MET A 126 -16.27 7.67 10.10
N ILE A 127 -15.97 7.85 11.40
CA ILE A 127 -15.73 6.75 12.35
C ILE A 127 -17.00 5.91 12.52
N GLU A 128 -18.15 6.56 12.75
CA GLU A 128 -19.44 5.88 12.90
C GLU A 128 -19.82 5.10 11.64
N ALA A 129 -19.62 5.71 10.47
CA ALA A 129 -19.87 5.04 9.19
C ALA A 129 -18.95 3.83 8.97
N ALA A 130 -17.67 3.92 9.36
CA ALA A 130 -16.76 2.80 9.32
C ALA A 130 -17.20 1.66 10.25
N GLN A 131 -17.64 1.98 11.47
CA GLN A 131 -18.16 0.98 12.42
C GLN A 131 -19.45 0.32 11.91
N ALA A 132 -20.36 1.10 11.33
CA ALA A 132 -21.59 0.58 10.72
C ALA A 132 -21.26 -0.35 9.54
N ALA A 133 -20.33 0.05 8.67
CA ALA A 133 -19.88 -0.77 7.55
C ALA A 133 -19.19 -2.06 8.01
N GLU A 134 -18.49 -2.04 9.16
CA GLU A 134 -17.86 -3.21 9.75
C GLU A 134 -18.87 -4.29 10.16
N ALA A 135 -20.09 -3.92 10.52
CA ALA A 135 -21.15 -4.87 10.84
C ALA A 135 -21.68 -5.64 9.60
N VAL A 136 -21.40 -5.16 8.38
CA VAL A 136 -21.98 -5.68 7.14
C VAL A 136 -20.93 -6.28 6.21
N ASN A 137 -19.78 -5.62 6.07
CA ASN A 137 -18.74 -5.98 5.10
C ASN A 137 -17.35 -6.01 5.76
N PRO A 138 -16.45 -6.91 5.32
CA PRO A 138 -15.05 -6.78 5.68
C PRO A 138 -14.44 -5.50 5.09
N PRO A 139 -13.29 -5.04 5.60
CA PRO A 139 -12.60 -3.89 5.01
C PRO A 139 -12.12 -4.19 3.58
N TRP A 140 -11.87 -5.47 3.28
CA TRP A 140 -11.67 -6.02 1.95
C TRP A 140 -11.90 -7.54 1.96
N TRP A 141 -12.19 -8.10 0.79
CA TRP A 141 -12.16 -9.53 0.52
C TRP A 141 -10.77 -9.92 0.04
N VAL A 142 -10.31 -11.08 0.48
CA VAL A 142 -9.14 -11.73 -0.13
C VAL A 142 -9.63 -12.62 -1.26
N ALA A 143 -9.02 -12.53 -2.43
CA ALA A 143 -9.37 -13.34 -3.59
C ALA A 143 -8.12 -14.01 -4.18
N GLU A 144 -8.24 -15.30 -4.48
CA GLU A 144 -7.21 -16.07 -5.16
C GLU A 144 -7.30 -15.83 -6.67
N VAL A 145 -6.16 -15.61 -7.33
CA VAL A 145 -6.06 -15.66 -8.78
C VAL A 145 -6.12 -17.11 -9.22
N ILE A 146 -7.21 -17.53 -9.85
CA ILE A 146 -7.39 -18.90 -10.34
C ILE A 146 -7.14 -19.02 -11.85
N GLY A 147 -7.08 -17.89 -12.54
CA GLY A 147 -6.73 -17.80 -13.96
C GLY A 147 -6.01 -16.49 -14.26
N HIS A 148 -4.98 -16.54 -15.10
CA HIS A 148 -4.26 -15.37 -15.58
C HIS A 148 -3.90 -15.58 -17.05
N GLU A 149 -4.54 -14.81 -17.91
CA GLU A 149 -4.39 -14.92 -19.35
C GLU A 149 -3.96 -13.59 -19.95
N ARG A 150 -2.70 -13.49 -20.39
CA ARG A 150 -2.25 -12.34 -21.16
C ARG A 150 -2.87 -12.37 -22.56
N ARG A 151 -3.79 -11.44 -22.83
CA ARG A 151 -4.46 -11.28 -24.12
C ARG A 151 -3.71 -10.34 -25.06
N ALA A 152 -2.82 -9.51 -24.51
CA ALA A 152 -1.86 -8.70 -25.26
C ALA A 152 -0.57 -8.52 -24.45
N PHE A 153 0.40 -7.77 -24.99
CA PHE A 153 1.60 -7.47 -24.24
C PHE A 153 1.27 -6.69 -22.96
N ASP A 154 0.33 -5.74 -23.00
CA ASP A 154 -0.08 -4.87 -21.90
C ASP A 154 -1.48 -5.20 -21.33
N VAL A 155 -2.14 -6.28 -21.76
CA VAL A 155 -3.50 -6.63 -21.32
C VAL A 155 -3.56 -8.06 -20.81
N ALA A 156 -4.15 -8.25 -19.63
CA ALA A 156 -4.44 -9.56 -19.06
C ALA A 156 -5.90 -9.66 -18.60
N VAL A 157 -6.44 -10.88 -18.69
CA VAL A 157 -7.70 -11.28 -18.05
C VAL A 157 -7.34 -12.09 -16.82
N LEU A 158 -7.78 -11.64 -15.65
CA LEU A 158 -7.60 -12.36 -14.39
C LEU A 158 -8.95 -12.94 -13.97
N THR A 159 -8.97 -14.22 -13.63
CA THR A 159 -10.13 -14.85 -12.99
C THR A 159 -9.84 -14.98 -11.51
N LEU A 160 -10.70 -14.40 -10.69
CA LEU A 160 -10.54 -14.32 -9.25
C LEU A 160 -11.63 -15.12 -8.55
N ARG A 161 -11.24 -15.81 -7.48
CA ARG A 161 -12.14 -16.48 -6.55
C ARG A 161 -12.00 -15.85 -5.16
N PRO A 162 -12.92 -14.97 -4.77
CA PRO A 162 -13.01 -14.46 -3.41
C PRO A 162 -13.15 -15.60 -2.39
N GLN A 163 -12.51 -15.45 -1.23
CA GLN A 163 -12.63 -16.40 -0.11
C GLN A 163 -14.07 -16.52 0.44
N TYR A 164 -14.84 -15.44 0.31
CA TYR A 164 -16.26 -15.35 0.62
C TYR A 164 -16.96 -14.64 -0.53
N LEU A 165 -18.26 -14.88 -0.70
CA LEU A 165 -19.05 -14.24 -1.74
C LEU A 165 -18.91 -12.70 -1.67
N LEU A 166 -18.48 -12.11 -2.78
CA LEU A 166 -18.44 -10.66 -2.97
C LEU A 166 -19.70 -10.25 -3.75
N PRO A 167 -20.72 -9.68 -3.10
CA PRO A 167 -21.94 -9.26 -3.81
C PRO A 167 -21.64 -8.01 -4.62
N PHE A 168 -21.90 -8.04 -5.93
CA PHE A 168 -21.78 -6.88 -6.82
C PHE A 168 -22.90 -6.88 -7.87
N THR A 169 -23.18 -5.72 -8.45
CA THR A 169 -24.08 -5.56 -9.60
C THR A 169 -23.25 -5.31 -10.87
N PRO A 170 -23.62 -5.87 -12.03
CA PRO A 170 -22.99 -5.52 -13.31
C PRO A 170 -23.00 -4.00 -13.53
N GLY A 171 -21.85 -3.43 -13.91
CA GLY A 171 -21.67 -1.99 -14.06
C GLY A 171 -21.00 -1.30 -12.87
N GLN A 172 -20.96 -1.93 -11.69
CA GLN A 172 -20.20 -1.41 -10.55
C GLN A 172 -18.68 -1.54 -10.77
N SER A 173 -17.90 -0.85 -9.93
CA SER A 173 -16.45 -0.95 -9.87
C SER A 173 -15.99 -1.49 -8.53
N ILE A 174 -14.95 -2.32 -8.53
CA ILE A 174 -14.34 -2.89 -7.33
C ILE A 174 -12.93 -2.32 -7.20
N GLY A 175 -12.59 -1.82 -6.00
CA GLY A 175 -11.21 -1.46 -5.71
C GLY A 175 -10.36 -2.72 -5.62
N VAL A 176 -9.26 -2.79 -6.36
CA VAL A 176 -8.34 -3.92 -6.36
C VAL A 176 -6.96 -3.46 -5.93
N SER A 177 -6.34 -4.22 -5.05
CA SER A 177 -4.95 -4.07 -4.64
C SER A 177 -4.24 -5.42 -4.66
N HIS A 178 -2.96 -5.41 -4.96
CA HIS A 178 -2.09 -6.57 -4.73
C HIS A 178 -1.33 -6.31 -3.42
N PRO A 179 -1.18 -7.27 -2.48
CA PRO A 179 -0.57 -7.02 -1.17
C PRO A 179 0.84 -6.40 -1.22
N SER A 180 1.61 -6.71 -2.27
CA SER A 180 2.94 -6.11 -2.50
C SER A 180 2.92 -4.64 -2.95
N VAL A 181 1.75 -4.07 -3.29
CA VAL A 181 1.58 -2.66 -3.66
C VAL A 181 0.59 -2.00 -2.70
N ARG A 182 0.99 -0.88 -2.09
CA ARG A 182 0.14 -0.15 -1.12
C ARG A 182 -0.77 0.83 -1.84
N SER A 183 -1.53 0.36 -2.83
CA SER A 183 -2.34 1.21 -3.68
C SER A 183 -3.53 0.46 -4.25
N TRP A 184 -4.66 1.14 -4.30
CA TRP A 184 -5.91 0.60 -4.83
C TRP A 184 -6.21 1.20 -6.20
N ARG A 185 -6.73 0.40 -7.13
CA ARG A 185 -7.27 0.86 -8.42
C ARG A 185 -8.60 0.19 -8.69
N TYR A 186 -9.54 0.95 -9.25
CA TYR A 186 -10.88 0.45 -9.54
C TYR A 186 -10.91 -0.29 -10.87
N TYR A 187 -11.52 -1.47 -10.86
CA TYR A 187 -11.80 -2.29 -12.04
C TYR A 187 -13.25 -2.77 -11.97
N SER A 188 -13.96 -2.72 -13.10
CA SER A 188 -15.28 -3.33 -13.19
C SER A 188 -15.15 -4.83 -13.47
N PRO A 189 -15.94 -5.68 -12.80
CA PRO A 189 -16.10 -7.08 -13.21
C PRO A 189 -16.49 -7.20 -14.68
N ALA A 190 -15.91 -8.19 -15.34
CA ALA A 190 -16.17 -8.52 -16.74
C ALA A 190 -17.27 -9.57 -16.93
N ASN A 191 -17.87 -10.05 -15.85
CA ASN A 191 -18.96 -11.02 -15.84
C ASN A 191 -20.10 -10.58 -14.92
N ALA A 192 -21.29 -11.10 -15.18
CA ALA A 192 -22.39 -11.00 -14.22
C ALA A 192 -22.10 -11.88 -12.99
N PRO A 193 -22.69 -11.62 -11.80
CA PRO A 193 -22.53 -12.46 -10.63
C PRO A 193 -22.81 -13.94 -10.94
N ARG A 194 -21.89 -14.82 -10.55
CA ARG A 194 -21.97 -16.27 -10.80
C ARG A 194 -22.21 -17.02 -9.50
N ALA A 195 -22.82 -18.21 -9.60
CA ALA A 195 -23.10 -19.07 -8.46
C ALA A 195 -21.82 -19.58 -7.77
N ASP A 196 -20.71 -19.71 -8.51
CA ASP A 196 -19.40 -20.10 -7.98
C ASP A 196 -18.64 -18.93 -7.32
N GLY A 197 -19.22 -17.72 -7.32
CA GLY A 197 -18.62 -16.51 -6.74
C GLY A 197 -17.43 -15.95 -7.53
N THR A 198 -17.09 -16.53 -8.69
CA THR A 198 -15.94 -16.07 -9.48
C THR A 198 -16.23 -14.75 -10.18
N LEU A 199 -15.17 -13.95 -10.33
CA LEU A 199 -15.22 -12.72 -11.12
C LEU A 199 -13.99 -12.57 -12.02
N GLU A 200 -14.18 -11.96 -13.17
CA GLU A 200 -13.17 -11.71 -14.20
C GLU A 200 -12.82 -10.23 -14.21
N LEU A 201 -11.53 -9.90 -14.29
CA LEU A 201 -11.04 -8.53 -14.45
C LEU A 201 -10.27 -8.42 -15.76
N HIS A 202 -10.59 -7.41 -16.57
CA HIS A 202 -9.79 -7.04 -17.73
C HIS A 202 -8.85 -5.89 -17.35
N VAL A 203 -7.56 -6.18 -17.27
CA VAL A 203 -6.56 -5.23 -16.79
C VAL A 203 -5.62 -4.83 -17.92
N ARG A 204 -5.49 -3.52 -18.15
CA ARG A 204 -4.44 -2.95 -18.98
C ARG A 204 -3.35 -2.35 -18.09
N ALA A 205 -2.10 -2.71 -18.34
CA ALA A 205 -0.93 -2.12 -17.71
C ALA A 205 -0.82 -0.65 -18.12
N ALA A 206 -0.99 0.25 -17.15
CA ALA A 206 -0.81 1.68 -17.37
C ALA A 206 0.68 2.03 -17.18
N PRO A 207 1.28 2.88 -18.03
CA PRO A 207 2.65 3.34 -17.82
C PRO A 207 2.84 3.92 -16.41
N GLY A 208 3.82 3.41 -15.67
CA GLY A 208 4.08 3.80 -14.27
C GLY A 208 3.01 3.36 -13.25
N GLY A 209 1.99 2.60 -13.68
CA GLY A 209 0.91 2.13 -12.82
C GLY A 209 1.34 0.93 -11.98
N ALA A 210 1.56 1.14 -10.68
CA ALA A 210 2.02 0.08 -9.77
C ALA A 210 1.07 -1.13 -9.69
N VAL A 211 -0.25 -0.87 -9.54
CA VAL A 211 -1.26 -1.94 -9.46
C VAL A 211 -1.43 -2.65 -10.79
N SER A 212 -1.68 -1.91 -11.86
CA SER A 212 -1.95 -2.50 -13.18
C SER A 212 -0.75 -3.28 -13.73
N SER A 213 0.48 -2.77 -13.53
CA SER A 213 1.69 -3.48 -13.92
C SER A 213 1.90 -4.74 -13.08
N ARG A 214 1.63 -4.68 -11.76
CA ARG A 214 1.71 -5.86 -10.89
C ARG A 214 0.71 -6.94 -11.31
N LEU A 215 -0.54 -6.56 -11.59
CA LEU A 215 -1.58 -7.51 -12.02
C LEU A 215 -1.28 -8.13 -13.40
N VAL A 216 -0.76 -7.36 -14.37
CA VAL A 216 -0.52 -7.87 -15.73
C VAL A 216 0.77 -8.68 -15.85
N TYR A 217 1.86 -8.23 -15.22
CA TYR A 217 3.19 -8.80 -15.41
C TYR A 217 3.71 -9.61 -14.22
N GLY A 218 3.23 -9.30 -13.01
CA GLY A 218 3.80 -9.84 -11.78
C GLY A 218 2.92 -10.84 -11.05
N SER A 219 1.63 -10.93 -11.40
CA SER A 219 0.70 -11.86 -10.77
C SER A 219 0.69 -13.22 -11.46
N ALA A 220 0.55 -14.28 -10.67
CA ALA A 220 0.40 -15.66 -11.13
C ALA A 220 -0.83 -16.33 -10.51
N VAL A 221 -1.22 -17.49 -11.05
CA VAL A 221 -2.24 -18.33 -10.43
C VAL A 221 -1.77 -18.75 -9.03
N GLY A 222 -2.67 -18.67 -8.04
CA GLY A 222 -2.38 -18.89 -6.63
C GLY A 222 -2.06 -17.62 -5.84
N ASP A 223 -1.78 -16.49 -6.51
CA ASP A 223 -1.57 -15.21 -5.82
C ASP A 223 -2.87 -14.73 -5.15
N GLN A 224 -2.72 -13.99 -4.06
CA GLN A 224 -3.83 -13.35 -3.37
C GLN A 224 -3.92 -11.87 -3.72
N LEU A 225 -5.13 -11.40 -3.98
CA LEU A 225 -5.48 -10.01 -4.20
C LEU A 225 -6.46 -9.54 -3.11
N HIS A 226 -6.46 -8.24 -2.84
CA HIS A 226 -7.47 -7.61 -1.98
C HIS A 226 -8.49 -6.88 -2.84
N LEU A 227 -9.78 -7.11 -2.56
CA LEU A 227 -10.93 -6.50 -3.24
C LEU A 227 -11.73 -5.66 -2.24
N ALA A 228 -11.95 -4.39 -2.53
CA ALA A 228 -12.78 -3.50 -1.71
C ALA A 228 -14.27 -3.73 -2.01
N ALA A 229 -15.15 -3.15 -1.19
CA ALA A 229 -16.58 -3.16 -1.48
C ALA A 229 -16.87 -2.55 -2.87
N PRO A 230 -17.82 -3.08 -3.65
CA PRO A 230 -18.18 -2.49 -4.94
C PRO A 230 -18.80 -1.11 -4.75
N VAL A 231 -18.49 -0.21 -5.68
CA VAL A 231 -18.95 1.18 -5.67
C VAL A 231 -19.48 1.60 -7.03
N GLY A 232 -20.35 2.61 -7.02
CA GLY A 232 -20.96 3.19 -8.21
C GLY A 232 -22.01 2.27 -8.84
N ASP A 233 -23.08 2.86 -9.38
CA ASP A 233 -24.22 2.14 -9.96
C ASP A 233 -24.71 2.78 -11.28
N ARG A 234 -24.04 3.85 -11.74
CA ARG A 234 -24.47 4.63 -12.91
C ARG A 234 -24.43 3.86 -14.23
N LEU A 235 -23.59 2.83 -14.32
CA LEU A 235 -23.50 1.91 -15.46
C LEU A 235 -24.35 0.64 -15.27
N SER A 236 -25.06 0.51 -14.15
CA SER A 236 -25.98 -0.61 -13.93
C SER A 236 -27.25 -0.45 -14.77
N LEU A 237 -27.83 -1.57 -15.21
CA LEU A 237 -29.14 -1.54 -15.87
C LEU A 237 -30.23 -1.32 -14.83
N TRP A 238 -30.90 -0.17 -14.90
CA TRP A 238 -32.10 0.11 -14.12
C TRP A 238 -33.30 -0.52 -14.84
N SER A 239 -33.94 -1.49 -14.20
CA SER A 239 -35.12 -2.18 -14.75
C SER A 239 -36.27 -1.18 -14.92
N ALA A 240 -36.43 -0.59 -16.11
CA ALA A 240 -37.56 0.30 -16.39
C ALA A 240 -38.08 0.29 -17.84
N GLY A 241 -37.69 -0.66 -18.71
CA GLY A 241 -38.36 -0.75 -20.00
C GLY A 241 -37.83 -1.79 -20.98
N SER A 242 -38.67 -2.13 -21.95
CA SER A 242 -38.39 -2.95 -23.14
C SER A 242 -37.65 -2.17 -24.24
N ALA A 243 -36.87 -1.15 -23.86
CA ALA A 243 -36.17 -0.31 -24.81
C ALA A 243 -34.90 -1.02 -25.33
N ASP A 244 -34.53 -0.73 -26.56
CA ASP A 244 -33.29 -1.24 -27.15
C ASP A 244 -32.07 -0.72 -26.39
N LEU A 245 -31.10 -1.61 -26.16
CA LEU A 245 -29.89 -1.32 -25.41
C LEU A 245 -28.71 -1.06 -26.36
N LEU A 246 -28.19 0.17 -26.38
CA LEU A 246 -26.93 0.51 -27.05
C LEU A 246 -25.77 0.55 -26.05
N LEU A 247 -24.82 -0.38 -26.17
CA LEU A 247 -23.62 -0.43 -25.35
C LEU A 247 -22.39 -0.05 -26.17
N LEU A 248 -21.70 1.01 -25.76
CA LEU A 248 -20.47 1.48 -26.40
C LEU A 248 -19.28 1.17 -25.47
N ALA A 249 -18.28 0.47 -25.99
CA ALA A 249 -17.07 0.14 -25.26
C ALA A 249 -15.83 0.29 -26.14
N SER A 250 -14.70 0.60 -25.49
CA SER A 250 -13.38 0.59 -26.11
C SER A 250 -12.35 0.07 -25.12
N GLY A 251 -11.37 -0.70 -25.60
CA GLY A 251 -10.31 -1.28 -24.80
C GLY A 251 -10.84 -2.12 -23.62
N THR A 252 -10.27 -1.93 -22.43
CA THR A 252 -10.73 -2.61 -21.20
C THR A 252 -12.07 -2.10 -20.68
N GLY A 253 -12.61 -1.00 -21.23
CA GLY A 253 -13.99 -0.57 -21.02
C GLY A 253 -15.03 -1.59 -21.52
N TRP A 254 -14.60 -2.62 -22.25
CA TRP A 254 -15.41 -3.80 -22.56
C TRP A 254 -15.84 -4.60 -21.32
N ALA A 255 -15.07 -4.61 -20.22
CA ALA A 255 -15.40 -5.40 -19.03
C ALA A 255 -16.82 -5.13 -18.47
N PRO A 256 -17.19 -3.90 -18.07
CA PRO A 256 -18.54 -3.66 -17.55
C PRO A 256 -19.61 -3.95 -18.60
N VAL A 257 -19.36 -3.68 -19.89
CA VAL A 257 -20.30 -3.98 -20.97
C VAL A 257 -20.52 -5.49 -21.12
N LYS A 258 -19.47 -6.31 -21.05
CA LYS A 258 -19.57 -7.77 -21.06
C LYS A 258 -20.44 -8.27 -19.91
N ALA A 259 -20.25 -7.74 -18.71
CA ALA A 259 -21.08 -8.10 -17.55
C ALA A 259 -22.56 -7.75 -17.75
N LEU A 260 -22.86 -6.57 -18.34
CA LEU A 260 -24.24 -6.16 -18.64
C LEU A 260 -24.87 -7.04 -19.74
N VAL A 261 -24.11 -7.43 -20.76
CA VAL A 261 -24.58 -8.37 -21.81
C VAL A 261 -24.87 -9.75 -21.21
N GLU A 262 -24.00 -10.26 -20.33
CA GLU A 262 -24.25 -11.51 -19.62
C GLU A 262 -25.52 -11.42 -18.77
N GLN A 263 -25.72 -10.33 -18.03
CA GLN A 263 -26.94 -10.08 -17.25
C GLN A 263 -28.19 -9.99 -18.13
N HIS A 264 -28.11 -9.30 -19.27
CA HIS A 264 -29.25 -9.19 -20.18
C HIS A 264 -29.64 -10.55 -20.78
N ARG A 265 -28.67 -11.38 -21.17
CA ARG A 265 -28.91 -12.69 -21.79
C ARG A 265 -29.41 -13.75 -20.82
N HIS A 266 -28.94 -13.72 -19.57
CA HIS A 266 -29.24 -14.75 -18.58
C HIS A 266 -30.22 -14.28 -17.49
N GLY A 267 -30.66 -13.02 -17.55
CA GLY A 267 -31.39 -12.36 -16.47
C GLY A 267 -30.48 -11.94 -15.32
N VAL A 268 -31.06 -11.41 -14.24
CA VAL A 268 -30.34 -11.30 -12.96
C VAL A 268 -30.03 -12.73 -12.53
N ILE A 269 -28.82 -13.22 -12.76
CA ILE A 269 -28.32 -14.44 -12.12
C ILE A 269 -28.08 -14.04 -10.67
N PRO A 270 -28.94 -14.43 -9.71
CA PRO A 270 -28.82 -13.94 -8.37
C PRO A 270 -27.59 -14.60 -7.74
N SER A 271 -26.55 -13.84 -7.43
CA SER A 271 -25.66 -14.23 -6.33
C SER A 271 -26.41 -14.22 -4.98
N ALA A 272 -27.56 -13.55 -4.93
CA ALA A 272 -28.45 -13.42 -3.77
C ALA A 272 -29.48 -14.56 -3.62
N GLY A 273 -29.52 -15.54 -4.54
CA GLY A 273 -30.59 -16.55 -4.63
C GLY A 273 -30.31 -17.87 -3.91
N ALA A 274 -29.10 -18.08 -3.41
CA ALA A 274 -28.84 -19.11 -2.43
C ALA A 274 -28.70 -18.40 -1.08
N GLU A 275 -29.34 -18.94 -0.04
CA GLU A 275 -28.85 -18.77 1.33
C GLU A 275 -27.44 -19.39 1.45
N ALA A 276 -26.46 -18.87 0.70
CA ALA A 276 -25.09 -19.01 1.09
C ALA A 276 -25.05 -18.33 2.45
N LYS A 277 -24.90 -19.11 3.52
CA LYS A 277 -24.57 -18.60 4.84
C LYS A 277 -23.32 -17.75 4.68
N LEU A 278 -23.51 -16.46 4.46
CA LEU A 278 -22.45 -15.47 4.59
C LEU A 278 -21.96 -15.66 6.02
N PRO A 279 -20.68 -15.97 6.24
CA PRO A 279 -20.15 -15.98 7.59
C PRO A 279 -20.49 -14.62 8.21
N ALA A 280 -20.91 -14.62 9.48
CA ALA A 280 -21.30 -13.38 10.13
C ALA A 280 -20.16 -12.37 9.95
N ALA A 281 -20.46 -11.11 9.65
CA ALA A 281 -19.42 -10.10 9.39
C ALA A 281 -18.34 -10.11 10.51
N LYS A 282 -18.74 -10.40 11.74
CA LYS A 282 -17.86 -10.63 12.90
C LYS A 282 -16.82 -11.75 12.68
N GLU A 283 -17.18 -12.90 12.14
CA GLU A 283 -16.27 -14.02 11.86
C GLU A 283 -15.32 -13.69 10.70
N VAL A 284 -15.83 -13.06 9.64
CA VAL A 284 -15.00 -12.56 8.52
C VAL A 284 -14.03 -11.50 9.03
N ASN A 285 -14.49 -10.57 9.87
CA ASN A 285 -13.66 -9.50 10.42
C ASN A 285 -12.58 -10.05 11.36
N LEU A 286 -12.85 -11.10 12.13
CA LEU A 286 -11.86 -11.78 12.98
C LEU A 286 -10.80 -12.49 12.14
N LEU A 287 -11.20 -13.21 11.09
CA LEU A 287 -10.26 -13.86 10.17
C LEU A 287 -9.45 -12.83 9.37
N SER A 288 -10.09 -11.77 8.89
CA SER A 288 -9.41 -10.63 8.28
C SER A 288 -8.51 -9.90 9.28
N ALA A 289 -8.84 -9.84 10.57
CA ALA A 289 -7.98 -9.26 11.61
C ALA A 289 -6.74 -10.11 11.85
N ALA A 290 -6.89 -11.42 12.01
CA ALA A 290 -5.79 -12.34 12.15
C ALA A 290 -4.89 -12.35 10.91
N GLN A 291 -5.50 -12.28 9.72
CA GLN A 291 -4.74 -12.18 8.47
C GLN A 291 -4.03 -10.83 8.34
N ARG A 292 -4.63 -9.71 8.75
CA ARG A 292 -3.98 -8.40 8.82
C ARG A 292 -2.78 -8.41 9.77
N GLU A 293 -2.92 -9.00 10.94
CA GLU A 293 -1.85 -9.11 11.92
C GLU A 293 -0.70 -9.95 11.35
N ALA A 294 -1.01 -11.09 10.72
CA ALA A 294 -0.02 -11.90 10.02
C ALA A 294 0.66 -11.15 8.87
N GLU A 295 -0.11 -10.44 8.03
CA GLU A 295 0.42 -9.60 6.94
C GLU A 295 1.29 -8.45 7.47
N GLN A 296 0.92 -7.82 8.58
CA GLN A 296 1.73 -6.80 9.25
C GLN A 296 3.04 -7.38 9.78
N ILE A 297 3.00 -8.56 10.42
CA ILE A 297 4.21 -9.27 10.88
C ILE A 297 5.11 -9.60 9.69
N ILE A 298 4.55 -10.12 8.59
CA ILE A 298 5.29 -10.44 7.37
C ILE A 298 5.86 -9.17 6.73
N ALA A 299 5.11 -8.07 6.69
CA ALA A 299 5.56 -6.80 6.15
C ALA A 299 6.68 -6.18 7.01
N GLN A 300 6.57 -6.25 8.33
CA GLN A 300 7.61 -5.83 9.27
C GLN A 300 8.87 -6.70 9.12
N ALA A 301 8.72 -8.01 8.97
CA ALA A 301 9.83 -8.94 8.72
C ALA A 301 10.53 -8.63 7.39
N HIS A 302 9.78 -8.40 6.30
CA HIS A 302 10.36 -7.99 5.02
C HIS A 302 11.03 -6.62 5.07
N ASP A 303 10.46 -5.65 5.78
CA ASP A 303 11.04 -4.31 5.93
C ASP A 303 12.30 -4.33 6.81
N TYR A 304 12.31 -5.17 7.85
CA TYR A 304 13.50 -5.48 8.63
C TYR A 304 14.57 -6.13 7.75
N ALA A 305 14.21 -7.17 6.98
CA ALA A 305 15.14 -7.82 6.06
C ALA A 305 15.72 -6.84 5.02
N ARG A 306 14.89 -5.94 4.47
CA ARG A 306 15.36 -4.88 3.56
C ARG A 306 16.34 -3.93 4.26
N ARG A 307 16.04 -3.49 5.48
CA ARG A 307 16.94 -2.63 6.27
C ARG A 307 18.26 -3.33 6.60
N VAL A 308 18.23 -4.63 6.92
CA VAL A 308 19.44 -5.42 7.12
C VAL A 308 20.25 -5.51 5.82
N ALA A 309 19.61 -5.76 4.67
CA ALA A 309 20.28 -5.79 3.37
C ALA A 309 20.87 -4.42 2.98
N GLU A 310 20.15 -3.33 3.23
CA GLU A 310 20.60 -1.96 2.99
C GLU A 310 21.78 -1.60 3.90
N TYR A 311 21.71 -1.97 5.19
CA TYR A 311 22.80 -1.78 6.15
C TYR A 311 24.04 -2.57 5.74
N ALA A 312 23.86 -3.83 5.33
CA ALA A 312 24.95 -4.66 4.82
C ALA A 312 25.59 -4.05 3.56
N ARG A 313 24.78 -3.52 2.64
CA ARG A 313 25.27 -2.82 1.45
C ARG A 313 26.10 -1.59 1.82
N VAL A 314 25.59 -0.74 2.70
CA VAL A 314 26.29 0.48 3.15
C VAL A 314 27.60 0.14 3.88
N GLN A 315 27.59 -0.89 4.72
CA GLN A 315 28.81 -1.38 5.39
C GLN A 315 29.82 -1.93 4.38
N TYR A 316 29.38 -2.69 3.39
CA TYR A 316 30.23 -3.20 2.32
C TYR A 316 30.85 -2.07 1.48
N GLU A 317 30.05 -1.07 1.09
CA GLU A 317 30.54 0.11 0.36
C GLU A 317 31.57 0.90 1.18
N SER A 318 31.30 1.11 2.47
CA SER A 318 32.24 1.76 3.40
C SER A 318 33.55 0.97 3.53
N TYR A 319 33.47 -0.35 3.66
CA TYR A 319 34.64 -1.22 3.76
C TYR A 319 35.48 -1.21 2.47
N VAL A 320 34.84 -1.29 1.30
CA VAL A 320 35.53 -1.25 0.00
C VAL A 320 36.21 0.11 -0.22
N GLN A 321 35.58 1.20 0.20
CA GLN A 321 36.19 2.53 0.14
C GLN A 321 37.41 2.65 1.05
N ALA A 322 37.32 2.16 2.30
CA ALA A 322 38.45 2.16 3.23
C ALA A 322 39.62 1.29 2.71
N ALA A 323 39.31 0.09 2.20
CA ALA A 323 40.30 -0.82 1.61
C ALA A 323 40.98 -0.21 0.36
N ALA A 324 40.22 0.51 -0.47
CA ALA A 324 40.76 1.20 -1.64
C ALA A 324 41.72 2.33 -1.24
N GLU A 325 41.41 3.07 -0.17
CA GLU A 325 42.29 4.13 0.32
C GLU A 325 43.58 3.55 0.93
N GLU A 326 43.47 2.46 1.70
CA GLU A 326 44.63 1.76 2.27
C GLU A 326 45.53 1.18 1.17
N ALA A 327 44.95 0.49 0.18
CA ALA A 327 45.69 -0.05 -0.96
C ALA A 327 46.38 1.04 -1.79
N LYS A 328 45.76 2.22 -1.91
CA LYS A 328 46.35 3.37 -2.59
C LYS A 328 47.52 3.95 -1.81
N GLN A 329 47.38 4.12 -0.49
CA GLN A 329 48.46 4.62 0.37
C GLN A 329 49.69 3.70 0.32
N GLU A 330 49.47 2.39 0.35
CA GLU A 330 50.56 1.41 0.28
C GLU A 330 51.24 1.39 -1.11
N ALA A 331 50.45 1.50 -2.18
CA ALA A 331 50.99 1.63 -3.53
C ALA A 331 51.82 2.91 -3.70
N GLU A 332 51.36 4.05 -3.16
CA GLU A 332 52.09 5.32 -3.17
C GLU A 332 53.39 5.23 -2.37
N ARG A 333 53.36 4.58 -1.20
CA ARG A 333 54.54 4.32 -0.37
C ARG A 333 55.58 3.49 -1.11
N ALA A 334 55.16 2.41 -1.76
CA ALA A 334 56.05 1.56 -2.55
C ALA A 334 56.71 2.32 -3.72
N VAL A 335 55.99 3.22 -4.38
CA VAL A 335 56.58 4.10 -5.42
C VAL A 335 57.61 5.06 -4.81
N GLN A 336 57.32 5.63 -3.64
CA GLN A 336 58.22 6.53 -2.93
C GLN A 336 59.54 5.82 -2.53
N ASP A 337 59.42 4.60 -2.02
CA ASP A 337 60.55 3.75 -1.61
C ASP A 337 61.38 3.33 -2.83
N TYR A 338 60.73 2.93 -3.93
CA TYR A 338 61.42 2.64 -5.20
C TYR A 338 62.15 3.86 -5.75
N ARG A 339 61.52 5.05 -5.72
CA ARG A 339 62.13 6.30 -6.19
C ARG A 339 63.37 6.68 -5.38
N SER A 340 63.31 6.50 -4.06
CA SER A 340 64.43 6.80 -3.17
C SER A 340 65.57 5.79 -3.29
N ALA A 341 65.28 4.52 -3.59
CA ALA A 341 66.29 3.49 -3.84
C ALA A 341 66.94 3.56 -5.23
N ALA A 342 66.17 3.88 -6.28
CA ALA A 342 66.64 3.88 -7.67
C ALA A 342 67.42 5.15 -8.06
N GLY A 343 67.20 6.28 -7.38
CA GLY A 343 67.92 7.52 -7.66
C GLY A 343 67.85 7.95 -9.12
N SER A 344 69.00 7.97 -9.82
CA SER A 344 69.09 8.35 -11.25
C SER A 344 68.61 7.26 -12.23
N SER A 345 68.41 6.02 -11.77
CA SER A 345 67.90 4.91 -12.60
C SER A 345 66.39 4.69 -12.44
N PHE A 346 65.65 5.68 -11.93
CA PHE A 346 64.20 5.59 -11.74
C PHE A 346 63.46 5.47 -13.08
N ASP A 347 62.52 4.52 -13.15
CA ASP A 347 61.65 4.28 -14.31
C ASP A 347 60.19 4.39 -13.89
N ASP A 348 59.50 5.39 -14.45
CA ASP A 348 58.11 5.72 -14.12
C ASP A 348 57.12 4.64 -14.58
N GLY A 349 57.43 3.92 -15.65
CA GLY A 349 56.64 2.80 -16.16
C GLY A 349 56.76 1.56 -15.27
N VAL A 350 57.94 1.30 -14.70
CA VAL A 350 58.15 0.24 -13.70
C VAL A 350 57.42 0.58 -12.41
N ALA A 351 57.55 1.82 -11.92
CA ALA A 351 56.86 2.30 -10.72
C ALA A 351 55.34 2.19 -10.85
N THR A 352 54.79 2.62 -11.99
CA THR A 352 53.33 2.56 -12.25
C THR A 352 52.80 1.13 -12.29
N ARG A 353 53.52 0.20 -12.94
CA ARG A 353 53.11 -1.21 -12.99
C ARG A 353 53.14 -1.85 -11.60
N GLU A 354 54.15 -1.53 -10.80
CA GLU A 354 54.29 -2.08 -9.46
C GLU A 354 53.24 -1.52 -8.50
N ALA A 355 52.93 -0.22 -8.58
CA ALA A 355 51.85 0.41 -7.84
C ALA A 355 50.49 -0.23 -8.14
N LEU A 356 50.19 -0.47 -9.42
CA LEU A 356 48.95 -1.13 -9.84
C LEU A 356 48.87 -2.58 -9.38
N ARG A 357 50.01 -3.30 -9.35
CA ARG A 357 50.09 -4.67 -8.84
C ARG A 357 49.78 -4.72 -7.35
N ILE A 358 50.42 -3.87 -6.55
CA ILE A 358 50.23 -3.78 -5.09
C ILE A 358 48.79 -3.39 -4.77
N TYR A 359 48.27 -2.37 -5.44
CA TYR A 359 46.88 -1.95 -5.29
C TYR A 359 45.90 -3.09 -5.59
N GLY A 360 46.10 -3.78 -6.72
CA GLY A 360 45.25 -4.91 -7.13
C GLY A 360 45.29 -6.09 -6.17
N GLU A 361 46.48 -6.48 -5.70
CA GLU A 361 46.65 -7.59 -4.75
C GLU A 361 46.00 -7.29 -3.39
N MET A 362 46.17 -6.07 -2.87
CA MET A 362 45.52 -5.66 -1.63
C MET A 362 44.00 -5.62 -1.77
N MET A 363 43.48 -5.03 -2.86
CA MET A 363 42.04 -5.00 -3.10
C MET A 363 41.44 -6.41 -3.18
N ILE A 364 42.10 -7.35 -3.86
CA ILE A 364 41.65 -8.75 -3.92
C ILE A 364 41.66 -9.38 -2.52
N SER A 365 42.72 -9.16 -1.74
CA SER A 365 42.82 -9.67 -0.36
C SER A 365 41.71 -9.15 0.55
N HIS A 366 41.47 -7.82 0.53
CA HIS A 366 40.40 -7.19 1.28
C HIS A 366 39.01 -7.66 0.83
N MET A 367 38.77 -7.79 -0.48
CA MET A 367 37.51 -8.33 -0.99
C MET A 367 37.28 -9.79 -0.56
N GLN A 368 38.32 -10.63 -0.55
CA GLN A 368 38.22 -12.01 -0.05
C GLN A 368 37.98 -12.07 1.46
N ALA A 369 38.55 -11.16 2.24
CA ALA A 369 38.30 -11.04 3.66
C ALA A 369 36.87 -10.57 3.96
N ALA A 370 36.37 -9.58 3.21
CA ALA A 370 35.01 -9.09 3.29
C ALA A 370 33.98 -10.18 2.94
N ALA A 371 34.23 -10.96 1.87
CA ALA A 371 33.37 -12.06 1.47
C ALA A 371 33.25 -13.12 2.58
N ARG A 372 34.37 -13.52 3.20
CA ARG A 372 34.36 -14.45 4.34
C ARG A 372 33.57 -13.89 5.54
N HIS A 373 33.74 -12.61 5.86
CA HIS A 373 33.01 -11.96 6.94
C HIS A 373 31.49 -11.89 6.68
N LEU A 374 31.08 -11.67 5.43
CA LEU A 374 29.68 -11.67 5.03
C LEU A 374 29.08 -13.08 5.08
N ASP A 375 29.80 -14.10 4.62
CA ASP A 375 29.38 -15.50 4.69
C ASP A 375 29.20 -15.94 6.16
N ASP A 376 30.18 -15.68 7.02
CA ASP A 376 30.10 -15.98 8.46
C ASP A 376 28.93 -15.26 9.14
N GLY A 377 28.70 -14.00 8.77
CA GLY A 377 27.58 -13.19 9.22
C GLY A 377 26.23 -13.76 8.76
N SER A 378 26.14 -14.23 7.52
CA SER A 378 24.95 -14.85 6.95
C SER A 378 24.59 -16.17 7.66
N GLU A 379 25.58 -17.01 7.95
CA GLU A 379 25.36 -18.24 8.72
C GLU A 379 24.98 -17.94 10.17
N HIS A 380 25.60 -16.94 10.80
CA HIS A 380 25.23 -16.53 12.15
C HIS A 380 23.79 -16.01 12.22
N LEU A 381 23.36 -15.26 11.20
CA LEU A 381 21.99 -14.79 11.05
C LEU A 381 21.02 -15.96 10.87
N ALA A 382 21.32 -16.91 9.98
CA ALA A 382 20.51 -18.11 9.76
C ALA A 382 20.33 -18.92 11.05
N ARG A 383 21.42 -19.17 11.80
CA ARG A 383 21.39 -19.85 13.11
C ARG A 383 20.59 -19.08 14.17
N THR A 384 20.51 -17.76 14.04
CA THR A 384 19.74 -16.92 14.97
C THR A 384 18.26 -16.89 14.60
N MET A 385 17.93 -16.85 13.30
CA MET A 385 16.55 -16.98 12.82
C MET A 385 15.96 -18.34 13.16
N ASP A 386 16.70 -19.44 12.99
CA ASP A 386 16.25 -20.79 13.37
C ASP A 386 15.97 -20.90 14.87
N ARG A 387 16.77 -20.24 15.72
CA ARG A 387 16.50 -20.16 17.17
C ARG A 387 15.23 -19.38 17.47
N LEU A 388 15.02 -18.24 16.82
CA LEU A 388 13.83 -17.41 17.03
C LEU A 388 12.55 -18.11 16.55
N VAL A 389 12.60 -18.80 15.40
CA VAL A 389 11.51 -19.64 14.89
C VAL A 389 11.23 -20.82 15.83
N GLY A 390 12.29 -21.47 16.34
CA GLY A 390 12.16 -22.53 17.34
C GLY A 390 11.51 -22.04 18.64
N GLN A 391 11.89 -20.85 19.13
CA GLN A 391 11.33 -20.22 20.33
C GLN A 391 9.86 -19.81 20.14
N ALA A 392 9.51 -19.24 18.98
CA ALA A 392 8.13 -18.93 18.61
C ALA A 392 7.27 -20.21 18.52
N GLY A 393 7.79 -21.27 17.93
CA GLY A 393 7.13 -22.58 17.87
C GLY A 393 6.90 -23.21 19.25
N THR A 394 7.84 -23.05 20.18
CA THR A 394 7.66 -23.48 21.59
C THR A 394 6.65 -22.62 22.36
N ALA A 395 6.59 -21.31 22.10
CA ALA A 395 5.62 -20.40 22.72
C ALA A 395 4.19 -20.67 22.23
N VAL A 396 4.01 -20.95 20.93
CA VAL A 396 2.71 -21.36 20.36
C VAL A 396 2.27 -22.72 20.91
N ARG A 397 3.18 -23.68 21.09
CA ARG A 397 2.88 -24.98 21.73
C ARG A 397 2.56 -24.84 23.22
N ALA A 398 3.23 -23.94 23.94
CA ALA A 398 2.95 -23.67 25.35
C ALA A 398 1.61 -22.93 25.53
N GLY A 399 1.26 -22.01 24.62
CA GLY A 399 -0.02 -21.31 24.59
C GLY A 399 -1.21 -22.20 24.18
N ALA A 400 -0.99 -23.15 23.25
CA ALA A 400 -2.01 -24.14 22.88
C ALA A 400 -2.39 -25.10 24.03
N GLY A 401 -1.57 -25.19 25.08
CA GLY A 401 -1.88 -25.92 26.31
C GLY A 401 -2.85 -25.19 27.24
N GLN A 402 -3.07 -23.88 27.05
CA GLN A 402 -4.01 -23.07 27.81
C GLN A 402 -5.10 -22.52 26.86
N GLY A 403 -6.09 -23.36 26.55
CA GLY A 403 -7.31 -22.95 25.85
C GLY A 403 -7.40 -23.37 24.38
N ALA A 404 -7.20 -24.65 24.08
CA ALA A 404 -7.66 -25.20 22.80
C ALA A 404 -9.19 -25.35 22.82
N LEU A 405 -9.88 -24.68 21.89
CA LEU A 405 -11.30 -24.92 21.60
C LEU A 405 -11.52 -26.41 21.24
N PRO A 406 -12.60 -27.05 21.74
CA PRO A 406 -12.81 -28.47 21.51
C PRO A 406 -13.06 -28.74 20.03
N ARG A 407 -12.25 -29.64 19.45
CA ARG A 407 -12.45 -30.16 18.11
C ARG A 407 -13.81 -30.86 18.05
N HIS A 408 -14.71 -30.36 17.21
CA HIS A 408 -15.95 -31.05 16.87
C HIS A 408 -15.60 -32.46 16.34
N GLN A 409 -15.94 -33.49 17.11
CA GLN A 409 -15.95 -34.86 16.62
C GLN A 409 -17.06 -34.97 15.57
N GLN A 410 -16.68 -35.44 14.38
CA GLN A 410 -17.61 -35.89 13.36
C GLN A 410 -18.47 -37.03 13.94
N ARG A 411 -19.79 -36.86 13.82
CA ARG A 411 -20.75 -37.95 13.69
C ARG A 411 -21.61 -37.69 12.47
#